data_AF-A0A8J6C7J2-F1
#
_entry.id   AF-A0A8J6C7J2-F1
#
_cell.length_a   1.000
_cell.length_b   1.000
_cell.length_c   1.000
_cell.angle_alpha   90.00
_cell.angle_beta   90.00
_cell.angle_gamma   90.00
#
_symmetry.space_group_name_H-M   'P 1'
#
loop_
_entity.id
_entity.type
_entity.pdbx_description
1 polymer ?
#
loop_
_entity_poly.entity_id
_entity_poly.type
_entity_poly.pdbx_seq_one_letter_code
_entity_poly.pdbx_strand_id
1 'polypeptide(L)'
;MVNIQSEMYFSANWDDLYNYFLYTRGGPYWQDVKIPLSKFFMTSRGRIQDGQYPLWPDKITTLGFTLGDRADGPFQLEIDFIGLCRDEAHTEEFAYELYKSPPL
;
A
#
# COMPACT_ATOMS: atom_id res chain seq x y z
N MET A 1 4.16 6.98 4.19
CA MET A 1 3.43 6.09 3.26
C MET A 1 4.06 4.72 3.30
N VAL A 2 3.24 3.67 3.18
CA VAL A 2 3.69 2.27 3.04
C VAL A 2 3.49 1.86 1.59
N ASN A 3 4.49 1.21 1.03
CA ASN A 3 4.55 0.83 -0.38
C ASN A 3 4.77 -0.68 -0.45
N ILE A 4 4.07 -1.37 -1.35
CA ILE A 4 4.26 -2.78 -1.64
C ILE A 4 4.60 -2.91 -3.12
N GLN A 5 5.70 -3.60 -3.40
CA GLN A 5 6.04 -4.05 -4.74
C GLN A 5 5.70 -5.53 -4.86
N SER A 6 5.14 -5.89 -6.01
CA SER A 6 4.81 -7.27 -6.37
C SER A 6 5.53 -7.67 -7.63
N GLU A 7 5.95 -8.93 -7.73
CA GLU A 7 6.52 -9.50 -8.94
C GLU A 7 5.44 -9.59 -10.02
N MET A 8 5.64 -8.86 -11.12
CA MET A 8 4.73 -8.82 -12.25
C MET A 8 5.39 -9.54 -13.44
N TYR A 9 4.59 -10.32 -14.17
CA TYR A 9 5.09 -11.15 -15.28
C TYR A 9 5.61 -10.32 -16.47
N PHE A 10 5.03 -9.14 -16.69
CA PHE A 10 5.40 -8.27 -17.80
C PHE A 10 6.34 -7.16 -17.35
N SER A 11 7.43 -6.95 -18.09
CA SER A 11 8.41 -5.88 -17.83
C SER A 11 7.80 -4.47 -17.86
N ALA A 12 6.67 -4.29 -18.55
CA ALA A 12 5.96 -3.01 -18.59
C ALA A 12 5.39 -2.59 -17.22
N ASN A 13 5.16 -3.55 -16.32
CA ASN A 13 4.57 -3.35 -14.99
C ASN A 13 5.62 -3.25 -13.88
N TRP A 14 6.90 -3.09 -14.21
CA TRP A 14 7.97 -3.05 -13.20
C TRP A 14 7.88 -1.82 -12.27
N ASP A 15 7.33 -0.72 -12.78
CA ASP A 15 7.11 0.55 -12.06
C ASP A 15 5.82 0.57 -11.24
N ASP A 16 5.08 -0.55 -11.20
CA ASP A 16 3.80 -0.63 -10.52
C ASP A 16 4.01 -0.87 -9.02
N LEU A 17 3.40 0.01 -8.23
CA LEU A 17 3.49 0.02 -6.77
C LEU A 17 2.10 0.11 -6.17
N TYR A 18 1.88 -0.69 -5.13
CA TYR A 18 0.70 -0.61 -4.29
C TYR A 18 1.01 0.29 -3.10
N ASN A 19 0.17 1.27 -2.82
CA ASN A 19 0.46 2.29 -1.81
C ASN A 19 -0.67 2.40 -0.79
N TYR A 20 -0.29 2.73 0.44
CA TYR A 20 -1.21 3.06 1.51
C TYR A 20 -0.69 4.22 2.35
N PHE A 21 -1.57 5.17 2.68
CA PHE A 21 -1.21 6.30 3.53
C PHE A 21 -1.16 5.87 5.00
N LEU A 22 0.05 5.92 5.57
CA LEU A 22 0.31 5.69 6.99
C LEU A 22 0.58 7.04 7.66
N TYR A 23 -0.18 7.33 8.71
CA TYR A 23 0.00 8.50 9.55
C TYR A 23 0.44 8.06 10.95
N THR A 24 1.61 8.55 11.36
CA THR A 24 2.11 8.37 12.73
C THR A 24 1.60 9.52 13.61
N ARG A 25 1.37 9.24 14.89
CA ARG A 25 0.98 10.28 15.86
C ARG A 25 2.15 11.06 16.44
N GLY A 26 3.39 10.70 16.07
CA GLY A 26 4.61 11.18 16.72
C GLY A 26 4.90 10.46 18.04
N GLY A 27 6.06 10.74 18.64
CA GLY A 27 6.46 10.21 19.95
C GLY A 27 5.70 10.86 21.11
N PRO A 28 5.73 10.28 22.33
CA PRO A 28 6.73 9.31 22.83
C PRO A 28 6.27 7.83 22.87
N TYR A 29 5.06 7.52 22.40
CA TYR A 29 4.46 6.19 22.58
C TYR A 29 4.51 5.34 21.32
N TRP A 30 4.65 4.02 21.50
CA TRP A 30 4.49 3.04 20.43
C TRP A 30 3.05 3.02 19.92
N GLN A 31 2.89 2.79 18.62
CA GLN A 31 1.60 2.73 17.94
C GLN A 31 1.51 1.46 17.11
N ASP A 32 0.51 0.63 17.39
CA ASP A 32 0.15 -0.50 16.55
C ASP A 32 -0.76 -0.05 15.40
N VAL A 33 -0.41 -0.42 14.17
CA VAL A 33 -1.22 -0.13 12.98
C VAL A 33 -1.50 -1.42 12.22
N LYS A 34 -2.78 -1.72 12.03
CA LYS A 34 -3.24 -2.80 11.17
C LYS A 34 -3.71 -2.23 9.84
N ILE A 35 -3.11 -2.69 8.75
CA ILE A 35 -3.41 -2.23 7.40
C ILE A 35 -3.95 -3.42 6.60
N PRO A 36 -5.22 -3.39 6.16
CA PRO A 36 -5.75 -4.40 5.25
C PRO A 36 -5.08 -4.32 3.88
N LEU A 37 -4.72 -5.47 3.29
CA LEU A 37 -4.14 -5.54 1.95
C LEU A 37 -5.10 -5.03 0.87
N SER A 38 -6.42 -5.17 1.10
CA SER A 38 -7.50 -4.70 0.22
C SER A 38 -7.53 -3.18 0.02
N LYS A 39 -6.91 -2.41 0.93
CA LYS A 39 -6.93 -0.95 0.94
C LYS A 39 -5.75 -0.32 0.20
N PHE A 40 -4.81 -1.11 -0.30
CA PHE A 40 -3.72 -0.57 -1.10
C PHE A 40 -4.23 -0.18 -2.49
N PHE A 41 -3.84 1.01 -2.96
CA PHE A 41 -4.14 1.46 -4.32
C PHE A 41 -2.89 1.38 -5.21
N MET A 42 -3.11 1.00 -6.46
CA MET A 42 -2.08 0.86 -7.47
C MET A 42 -1.71 2.21 -8.07
N THR A 43 -0.41 2.45 -8.18
CA THR A 43 0.18 3.55 -8.93
C THR A 43 1.20 2.99 -9.91
N SER A 44 1.36 3.65 -11.05
CA SER A 44 2.44 3.39 -12.00
C SER A 44 3.18 4.69 -12.24
N ARG A 45 4.51 4.70 -12.08
CA ARG A 45 5.36 5.90 -12.26
C ARG A 45 4.83 7.14 -11.51
N GLY A 46 4.38 6.93 -10.27
CA GLY A 46 3.85 7.99 -9.41
C GLY A 46 2.44 8.50 -9.76
N ARG A 47 1.76 7.90 -10.74
CA ARG A 47 0.36 8.23 -11.08
C ARG A 47 -0.58 7.13 -10.61
N ILE A 48 -1.63 7.53 -9.90
CA ILE A 48 -2.76 6.64 -9.58
C ILE A 48 -3.38 6.18 -10.90
N GLN A 49 -3.58 4.88 -11.03
CA GLN A 49 -4.21 4.30 -12.22
C GLN A 49 -5.72 4.39 -12.11
N ASP A 50 -6.40 4.69 -13.21
CA ASP A 50 -7.88 4.73 -13.25
C ASP A 50 -8.47 3.33 -13.05
N GLY A 51 -7.85 2.32 -13.68
CA GLY A 51 -8.11 0.91 -13.43
C GLY A 51 -7.33 0.46 -12.21
N GLN A 52 -8.04 0.23 -11.11
CA GLN A 52 -7.47 -0.34 -9.89
C GLN A 52 -7.64 -1.86 -9.90
N TYR A 53 -6.67 -2.59 -9.34
CA TYR A 53 -6.71 -4.05 -9.25
C TYR A 53 -6.31 -4.50 -7.84
N PRO A 54 -6.82 -5.63 -7.35
CA PRO A 54 -6.43 -6.17 -6.05
C PRO A 54 -4.96 -6.59 -6.05
N LEU A 55 -4.28 -6.34 -4.93
CA LEU A 55 -2.93 -6.84 -4.69
C LEU A 55 -2.93 -8.36 -4.64
N TRP A 56 -1.96 -9.01 -5.30
CA TRP A 56 -1.74 -10.44 -5.21
C TRP A 56 -0.87 -10.81 -4.01
N PRO A 57 -1.42 -11.44 -2.96
CA PRO A 57 -0.66 -11.73 -1.75
C PRO A 57 0.49 -12.71 -1.96
N ASP A 58 0.38 -13.59 -2.96
CA ASP A 58 1.39 -14.60 -3.32
C ASP A 58 2.56 -14.04 -4.13
N LYS A 59 2.49 -12.78 -4.56
CA LYS A 59 3.50 -12.12 -5.41
C LYS A 59 4.18 -10.93 -4.74
N ILE A 60 3.98 -10.71 -3.44
CA ILE A 60 4.62 -9.61 -2.72
C ILE A 60 6.12 -9.88 -2.60
N THR A 61 6.94 -8.94 -3.07
CA THR A 61 8.41 -9.05 -3.03
C THR A 61 9.05 -8.07 -2.07
N THR A 62 8.49 -6.86 -1.92
CA THR A 62 9.14 -5.80 -1.14
C THR A 62 8.11 -4.93 -0.44
N LEU A 63 8.39 -4.61 0.82
CA LEU A 63 7.69 -3.61 1.62
C LEU A 63 8.61 -2.39 1.80
N GLY A 64 8.13 -1.22 1.42
CA GLY A 64 8.86 0.05 1.52
C GLY A 64 8.12 1.06 2.40
N PHE A 65 8.89 1.97 2.99
CA PHE A 65 8.35 3.13 3.70
C PHE A 65 8.85 4.40 3.00
N THR A 66 7.92 5.27 2.64
CA THR A 66 8.22 6.57 2.02
C THR A 66 7.82 7.69 2.97
N LEU A 67 8.77 8.54 3.35
CA LEU A 67 8.50 9.79 4.03
C LEU A 67 7.97 10.81 3.02
N GLY A 68 6.82 11.42 3.30
CA GLY A 68 6.11 12.30 2.36
C GLY A 68 5.45 13.51 3.04
N ASP A 69 5.92 13.89 4.23
CA ASP A 69 5.39 15.00 5.01
C ASP A 69 5.87 16.38 4.53
N ARG A 70 6.88 16.42 3.64
CA ARG A 70 7.55 17.63 3.16
C ARG A 70 8.06 18.52 4.32
N ALA A 71 8.34 17.92 5.48
CA ALA A 71 8.91 18.62 6.61
C ALA A 71 10.43 18.49 6.53
N ASP A 72 11.12 19.63 6.54
CA ASP A 72 12.58 19.65 6.59
C ASP A 72 13.05 19.38 8.02
N GLY A 73 14.03 18.51 8.17
CA GLY A 73 14.66 18.23 9.46
C GLY A 73 15.06 16.76 9.63
N PRO A 74 15.74 16.42 10.74
CA PRO A 74 16.01 15.04 11.07
C PRO A 74 14.69 14.31 11.37
N PHE A 75 14.54 13.10 10.85
CA PHE A 75 13.45 12.20 11.19
C PHE A 75 14.01 10.93 11.83
N GLN A 76 13.22 10.33 12.72
CA GLN A 76 13.52 9.04 13.33
C GLN A 76 12.27 8.17 13.23
N LEU A 77 12.44 6.98 12.63
CA LEU A 77 11.41 5.95 12.56
C LEU A 77 11.95 4.69 13.22
N GLU A 78 11.25 4.22 14.24
CA GLU A 78 11.56 2.98 14.91
C GLU A 78 10.45 1.97 14.60
N ILE A 79 10.86 0.74 14.32
CA ILE A 79 9.96 -0.37 14.00
C ILE A 79 10.36 -1.52 14.91
N ASP A 80 9.47 -1.92 15.81
CA ASP A 80 9.67 -3.08 16.66
C ASP A 80 9.37 -4.37 15.89
N PHE A 81 8.20 -4.44 15.25
CA PHE A 81 7.74 -5.64 14.55
C PHE A 81 6.88 -5.31 13.33
N ILE A 82 7.02 -6.15 12.30
CA ILE A 82 6.11 -6.22 11.14
C ILE A 82 5.70 -7.68 11.00
N GLY A 83 4.39 -7.93 10.87
CA GLY A 83 3.90 -9.28 10.61
C GLY A 83 2.55 -9.30 9.92
N LEU A 84 2.27 -10.45 9.32
CA LEU A 84 0.99 -10.75 8.69
C LEU A 84 0.03 -11.31 9.75
N CYS A 85 -1.22 -10.84 9.73
CA CYS A 85 -2.28 -11.44 10.52
C CYS A 85 -3.45 -11.83 9.61
N ARG A 86 -4.07 -12.98 9.90
CA ARG A 86 -5.32 -13.39 9.27
C ARG A 86 -6.46 -13.00 10.21
N ASP A 87 -7.29 -12.07 9.76
CA ASP A 87 -8.49 -11.64 10.49
C ASP A 87 -9.72 -12.29 9.84
N GLU A 88 -10.36 -13.22 10.56
CA GLU A 88 -11.54 -13.93 10.05
C GLU A 88 -12.81 -13.06 10.05
N ALA A 89 -12.81 -11.94 10.78
CA ALA A 89 -13.92 -10.99 10.77
C ALA A 89 -13.86 -10.01 9.58
N HIS A 90 -12.75 -9.99 8.83
CA HIS A 90 -12.54 -9.10 7.70
C HIS A 90 -12.60 -9.85 6.37
N THR A 91 -13.58 -9.50 5.53
CA THR A 91 -13.87 -10.19 4.25
C THR A 91 -13.74 -9.26 3.02
N GLU A 92 -13.12 -8.09 3.19
CA GLU A 92 -12.91 -7.15 2.09
C GLU A 92 -11.75 -7.64 1.20
N GLU A 93 -12.04 -7.97 -0.05
CA GLU A 93 -11.01 -8.36 -1.03
C GLU A 93 -10.42 -7.13 -1.74
N PHE A 94 -11.24 -6.10 -1.97
CA PHE A 94 -10.84 -4.90 -2.69
C PHE A 94 -11.74 -3.70 -2.38
N ALA A 95 -11.14 -2.58 -1.96
CA ALA A 95 -11.89 -1.42 -1.46
C ALA A 95 -12.31 -0.40 -2.53
N TYR A 96 -11.79 -0.50 -3.76
CA TYR A 96 -11.97 0.55 -4.78
C TYR A 96 -13.04 0.19 -5.81
N GLU A 97 -13.90 1.17 -6.12
CA GLU A 97 -14.96 1.00 -7.11
C GLU A 97 -14.38 1.07 -8.54
N LEU A 98 -14.80 0.13 -9.39
CA LEU A 98 -14.49 0.15 -10.81
C LEU A 98 -15.70 0.67 -11.59
N TYR A 99 -15.55 1.84 -12.19
CA TYR A 99 -16.56 2.37 -13.10
C TYR A 99 -16.63 1.50 -14.36
N LYS A 100 -17.79 0.91 -14.62
CA LYS A 100 -18.06 0.29 -15.93
C LYS A 100 -18.32 1.41 -16.93
N SER A 101 -17.40 1.62 -17.86
CA SER A 101 -17.70 2.46 -19.02
C SER A 101 -18.89 1.87 -19.78
N PRO A 102 -19.89 2.68 -20.17
CA PRO A 102 -20.98 2.19 -21.00
C PRO A 102 -20.41 1.65 -22.33
N PRO A 103 -20.98 0.56 -22.87
CA PRO A 103 -20.58 0.07 -24.19
C PRO A 103 -20.81 1.17 -25.23
N LEU A 104 -19.82 1.37 -26.10
CA LEU A 104 -19.88 2.27 -27.27
C LEU A 104 -20.96 1.81 -28.25
#